data_AF-A0A847EE41-F1
#
_entry.id   AF-A0A847EE41-F1
#
_cell.length_a   1.000
_cell.length_b   1.000
_cell.length_c   1.000
_cell.angle_alpha   90.00
_cell.angle_beta   90.00
_cell.angle_gamma   90.00
#
_symmetry.space_group_name_H-M   'P 1'
#
loop_
_entity.id
_entity.type
_entity.pdbx_description
1 polymer ?
#
loop_
_entity_poly.entity_id
_entity_poly.type
_entity_poly.pdbx_seq_one_letter_code
_entity_poly.pdbx_strand_id
1 'polypeptide(L)'
;MKSKILLFLMLFSLLVAMPNLSFAQSDVAKENKAQAEQKRETIKDRIETKKEEMRQETASRTETIKNSVQEKKQSITNRMEERVNQFTEKLKERYEAAAKRLETLALRIESRIAKLKIANIDVSEAEELLAKAKTKIATAKASIALIGASETKDSTDTASSTANILKNSFGKTKTQITKAKEELKDAHAALVDVISSLKPGQNKLEKENQTRTSTTTTTTTNE
;
A
#
# COMPACT_ATOMS: atom_id res chain seq x y z
N MET A 1 118.24 -6.30 -30.88
CA MET A 1 119.20 -7.42 -30.97
C MET A 1 119.47 -7.86 -29.53
N LYS A 2 119.11 -9.05 -29.04
CA LYS A 2 119.05 -10.39 -29.66
C LYS A 2 118.02 -11.29 -28.93
N SER A 3 117.37 -12.13 -29.75
CA SER A 3 116.63 -13.40 -29.51
C SER A 3 115.79 -13.56 -28.23
N LYS A 4 114.45 -13.68 -28.29
CA LYS A 4 113.63 -14.74 -28.92
C LYS A 4 113.92 -16.15 -28.39
N ILE A 5 112.85 -16.76 -27.85
CA ILE A 5 112.38 -18.12 -28.17
C ILE A 5 113.48 -19.17 -28.17
N LEU A 6 113.70 -19.82 -27.02
CA LEU A 6 114.11 -21.22 -26.97
C LEU A 6 114.10 -21.76 -25.51
N LEU A 7 112.93 -21.92 -24.90
CA LEU A 7 112.72 -23.07 -24.00
C LEU A 7 111.22 -23.40 -23.84
N PHE A 8 110.51 -23.29 -24.96
CA PHE A 8 109.21 -23.87 -25.18
C PHE A 8 109.43 -25.34 -25.60
N LEU A 9 109.90 -26.22 -24.69
CA LEU A 9 109.94 -27.69 -24.91
C LEU A 9 110.67 -28.42 -23.76
N MET A 10 110.06 -28.50 -22.58
CA MET A 10 110.29 -29.62 -21.66
C MET A 10 109.06 -29.75 -20.75
N LEU A 11 108.32 -30.83 -20.97
CA LEU A 11 107.21 -31.37 -20.15
C LEU A 11 105.82 -30.72 -20.30
N PHE A 12 105.35 -30.72 -21.54
CA PHE A 12 104.04 -31.30 -21.84
C PHE A 12 103.95 -32.73 -21.24
N SER A 13 103.43 -32.88 -20.01
CA SER A 13 102.89 -34.14 -19.45
C SER A 13 102.52 -33.99 -17.97
N LEU A 14 101.43 -33.27 -17.66
CA LEU A 14 100.51 -33.70 -16.61
C LEU A 14 99.12 -33.07 -16.81
N LEU A 15 98.58 -33.28 -18.01
CA LEU A 15 97.14 -33.39 -18.18
C LEU A 15 96.77 -34.79 -17.66
N VAL A 16 96.14 -34.88 -16.50
CA VAL A 16 95.06 -35.83 -16.14
C VAL A 16 94.69 -35.62 -14.66
N ALA A 17 93.38 -35.62 -14.44
CA ALA A 17 92.66 -35.66 -13.16
C ALA A 17 92.61 -34.35 -12.37
N MET A 18 91.64 -33.49 -12.71
CA MET A 18 90.37 -33.46 -11.97
C MET A 18 89.30 -32.69 -12.77
N PRO A 19 88.48 -33.36 -13.60
CA PRO A 19 87.12 -32.89 -13.84
C PRO A 19 86.30 -33.32 -12.62
N ASN A 20 85.70 -32.38 -11.90
CA ASN A 20 84.43 -32.54 -11.15
C ASN A 20 84.21 -31.34 -10.21
N LEU A 21 84.03 -30.15 -10.79
CA LEU A 21 83.28 -29.07 -10.15
C LEU A 21 82.04 -28.80 -11.00
N SER A 22 81.20 -29.82 -11.20
CA SER A 22 79.96 -29.68 -11.98
C SER A 22 78.81 -30.56 -11.47
N PHE A 23 78.80 -30.87 -10.16
CA PHE A 23 77.72 -31.60 -9.49
C PHE A 23 77.16 -30.94 -8.21
N ALA A 24 77.77 -29.88 -7.67
CA ALA A 24 77.22 -29.18 -6.49
C ALA A 24 76.16 -28.11 -6.83
N GLN A 25 76.22 -27.52 -8.03
CA GLN A 25 75.24 -26.52 -8.48
C GLN A 25 73.89 -27.15 -8.87
N SER A 26 73.87 -28.44 -9.22
CA SER A 26 72.64 -29.16 -9.57
C SER A 26 71.77 -29.51 -8.37
N ASP A 27 72.37 -29.82 -7.21
CA ASP A 27 71.61 -30.19 -6.01
C ASP A 27 71.05 -28.95 -5.32
N VAL A 28 71.81 -27.86 -5.25
CA VAL A 28 71.33 -26.54 -4.79
C VAL A 28 70.24 -26.00 -5.72
N ALA A 29 70.35 -26.19 -7.05
CA ALA A 29 69.30 -25.80 -7.99
C ALA A 29 68.03 -26.66 -7.86
N LYS A 30 68.17 -27.98 -7.62
CA LYS A 30 67.04 -28.89 -7.35
C LYS A 30 66.35 -28.57 -6.03
N GLU A 31 67.11 -28.30 -4.97
CA GLU A 31 66.58 -27.92 -3.65
C GLU A 31 65.87 -26.56 -3.72
N ASN A 32 66.45 -25.57 -4.40
CA ASN A 32 65.79 -24.28 -4.63
C ASN A 32 64.50 -24.41 -5.46
N LYS A 33 64.48 -25.32 -6.44
CA LYS A 33 63.28 -25.63 -7.23
C LYS A 33 62.21 -26.32 -6.38
N ALA A 34 62.57 -27.30 -5.56
CA ALA A 34 61.66 -27.97 -4.63
C ALA A 34 61.09 -27.02 -3.58
N GLN A 35 61.91 -26.13 -3.00
CA GLN A 35 61.45 -25.08 -2.09
C GLN A 35 60.55 -24.07 -2.79
N ALA A 36 60.82 -23.72 -4.05
CA ALA A 36 59.95 -22.83 -4.84
C ALA A 36 58.61 -23.49 -5.18
N GLU A 37 58.59 -24.79 -5.47
CA GLU A 37 57.37 -25.58 -5.69
C GLU A 37 56.55 -25.69 -4.40
N GLN A 38 57.17 -26.01 -3.26
CA GLN A 38 56.51 -26.04 -1.96
C GLN A 38 55.94 -24.66 -1.55
N LYS A 39 56.68 -23.58 -1.82
CA LYS A 39 56.17 -22.20 -1.61
C LYS A 39 55.01 -21.88 -2.55
N ARG A 40 55.01 -22.38 -3.78
CA ARG A 40 53.88 -22.19 -4.72
C ARG A 40 52.64 -22.95 -4.28
N GLU A 41 52.77 -24.21 -3.85
CA GLU A 41 51.65 -25.01 -3.36
C GLU A 41 51.05 -24.43 -2.07
N THR A 42 51.89 -24.01 -1.11
CA THR A 42 51.40 -23.34 0.11
C THR A 42 50.74 -21.99 -0.17
N ILE A 43 51.19 -21.24 -1.19
CA ILE A 43 50.52 -20.02 -1.64
C ILE A 43 49.18 -20.34 -2.31
N LYS A 44 49.10 -21.38 -3.15
CA LYS A 44 47.85 -21.82 -3.77
C LYS A 44 46.83 -22.25 -2.72
N ASP A 45 47.22 -23.10 -1.78
CA ASP A 45 46.35 -23.55 -0.67
C ASP A 45 45.83 -22.35 0.13
N ARG A 46 46.69 -21.38 0.45
CA ARG A 46 46.28 -20.15 1.16
C ARG A 46 45.34 -19.27 0.34
N ILE A 47 45.46 -19.26 -0.98
CA ILE A 47 44.55 -18.52 -1.86
C ILE A 47 43.21 -19.24 -1.96
N GLU A 48 43.20 -20.57 -2.06
CA GLU A 48 41.98 -21.38 -2.11
C GLU A 48 41.20 -21.32 -0.81
N THR A 49 41.86 -21.46 0.34
CA THR A 49 41.21 -21.32 1.66
C THR A 49 40.63 -19.93 1.85
N LYS A 50 41.39 -18.87 1.54
CA LYS A 50 40.91 -17.49 1.64
C LYS A 50 39.76 -17.19 0.68
N LYS A 51 39.75 -17.80 -0.50
CA LYS A 51 38.66 -17.68 -1.48
C LYS A 51 37.39 -18.38 -0.98
N GLU A 52 37.52 -19.54 -0.35
CA GLU A 52 36.40 -20.27 0.22
C GLU A 52 35.82 -19.57 1.45
N GLU A 53 36.68 -19.08 2.35
CA GLU A 53 36.27 -18.23 3.49
C GLU A 53 35.53 -16.98 3.02
N MET A 54 36.04 -16.28 1.99
CA MET A 54 35.38 -15.11 1.42
C MET A 54 34.04 -15.46 0.76
N ARG A 55 33.92 -16.63 0.12
CA ARG A 55 32.64 -17.11 -0.44
C ARG A 55 31.62 -17.41 0.64
N GLN A 56 32.04 -18.07 1.72
CA GLN A 56 31.16 -18.38 2.85
C GLN A 56 30.74 -17.11 3.59
N GLU A 57 31.65 -16.17 3.81
CA GLU A 57 31.35 -14.88 4.43
C GLU A 57 30.41 -14.05 3.55
N THR A 58 30.63 -13.98 2.24
CA THR A 58 29.74 -13.26 1.32
C THR A 58 28.38 -13.91 1.19
N ALA A 59 28.29 -15.24 1.18
CA ALA A 59 27.03 -15.98 1.22
C ALA A 59 26.25 -15.71 2.53
N SER A 60 26.93 -15.80 3.67
CA SER A 60 26.34 -15.52 5.00
C SER A 60 25.87 -14.06 5.12
N ARG A 61 26.67 -13.10 4.65
CA ARG A 61 26.28 -11.68 4.60
C ARG A 61 25.08 -11.46 3.67
N THR A 62 25.01 -12.16 2.53
CA THR A 62 23.89 -12.05 1.60
C THR A 62 22.60 -12.61 2.21
N GLU A 63 22.68 -13.76 2.89
CA GLU A 63 21.54 -14.38 3.56
C GLU A 63 21.01 -13.53 4.72
N THR A 64 21.91 -13.01 5.58
CA THR A 64 21.53 -12.13 6.69
C THR A 64 20.90 -10.82 6.20
N ILE A 65 21.41 -10.22 5.12
CA ILE A 65 20.79 -9.04 4.49
C ILE A 65 19.40 -9.40 3.94
N LYS A 66 19.27 -10.53 3.23
CA LYS A 66 18.00 -10.98 2.67
C LYS A 66 16.95 -11.19 3.76
N ASN A 67 17.30 -11.88 4.84
CA ASN A 67 16.41 -12.13 5.97
C ASN A 67 16.02 -10.82 6.66
N SER A 68 16.98 -9.92 6.93
CA SER A 68 16.69 -8.62 7.53
C SER A 68 15.78 -7.75 6.66
N VAL A 69 15.95 -7.78 5.32
CA VAL A 69 15.08 -7.06 4.39
C VAL A 69 13.67 -7.67 4.39
N GLN A 70 13.55 -9.00 4.42
CA GLN A 70 12.26 -9.69 4.44
C GLN A 70 11.51 -9.41 5.75
N GLU A 71 12.17 -9.48 6.90
CA GLU A 71 11.58 -9.14 8.21
C GLU A 71 11.14 -7.67 8.28
N LYS A 72 11.97 -6.75 7.79
CA LYS A 72 11.61 -5.33 7.70
C LYS A 72 10.39 -5.12 6.81
N LYS A 73 10.34 -5.77 5.64
CA LYS A 73 9.17 -5.69 4.74
C LYS A 73 7.92 -6.24 5.42
N GLN A 74 8.00 -7.40 6.08
CA GLN A 74 6.84 -7.98 6.76
C GLN A 74 6.36 -7.12 7.93
N SER A 75 7.27 -6.62 8.76
CA SER A 75 6.91 -5.76 9.89
C SER A 75 6.28 -4.43 9.45
N ILE A 76 6.75 -3.83 8.36
CA ILE A 76 6.13 -2.63 7.77
C ILE A 76 4.73 -2.95 7.25
N THR A 77 4.58 -4.03 6.48
CA THR A 77 3.29 -4.51 5.96
C THR A 77 2.28 -4.70 7.09
N ASN A 78 2.63 -5.46 8.13
CA ASN A 78 1.75 -5.72 9.27
C ASN A 78 1.37 -4.43 10.00
N ARG A 79 2.32 -3.52 10.23
CA ARG A 79 2.05 -2.22 10.88
C ARG A 79 1.14 -1.32 10.05
N MET A 80 1.26 -1.36 8.73
CA MET A 80 0.40 -0.60 7.83
C MET A 80 -1.01 -1.17 7.80
N GLU A 81 -1.13 -2.48 7.68
CA GLU A 81 -2.42 -3.17 7.73
C GLU A 81 -3.17 -2.89 9.03
N GLU A 82 -2.49 -3.02 10.17
CA GLU A 82 -3.07 -2.70 11.48
C GLU A 82 -3.58 -1.26 11.54
N ARG A 83 -2.75 -0.28 11.11
CA ARG A 83 -3.14 1.14 11.12
C ARG A 83 -4.33 1.41 10.21
N VAL A 84 -4.39 0.79 9.03
CA VAL A 84 -5.49 0.99 8.11
C VAL A 84 -6.76 0.33 8.61
N ASN A 85 -6.68 -0.87 9.18
CA ASN A 85 -7.82 -1.56 9.77
C ASN A 85 -8.40 -0.74 10.94
N GLN A 86 -7.55 -0.30 11.87
CA GLN A 86 -7.98 0.56 12.97
C GLN A 86 -8.59 1.88 12.49
N PHE A 87 -8.01 2.51 11.47
CA PHE A 87 -8.56 3.73 10.88
C PHE A 87 -9.93 3.48 10.24
N THR A 88 -10.05 2.39 9.50
CA THR A 88 -11.27 1.99 8.78
C THR A 88 -12.41 1.70 9.75
N GLU A 89 -12.15 0.94 10.80
CA GLU A 89 -13.14 0.63 11.85
C GLU A 89 -13.64 1.89 12.55
N LYS A 90 -12.72 2.77 12.98
CA LYS A 90 -13.08 4.06 13.60
C LYS A 90 -13.90 4.94 12.65
N LEU A 91 -13.62 4.89 11.36
CA LEU A 91 -14.36 5.67 10.38
C LEU A 91 -15.76 5.09 10.15
N LYS A 92 -15.86 3.77 10.06
CA LYS A 92 -17.12 3.04 9.93
C LYS A 92 -18.04 3.35 11.11
N GLU A 93 -17.54 3.26 12.34
CA GLU A 93 -18.29 3.61 13.55
C GLU A 93 -18.84 5.05 13.49
N ARG A 94 -18.01 6.01 13.06
CA ARG A 94 -18.43 7.41 12.88
C ARG A 94 -19.51 7.57 11.83
N TYR A 95 -19.43 6.83 10.72
CA TYR A 95 -20.42 6.88 9.65
C TYR A 95 -21.73 6.21 10.05
N GLU A 96 -21.69 5.09 10.77
CA GLU A 96 -22.87 4.46 11.34
C GLU A 96 -23.57 5.39 12.34
N ALA A 97 -22.81 6.05 13.21
CA ALA A 97 -23.35 7.06 14.11
C ALA A 97 -23.98 8.24 13.35
N ALA A 98 -23.38 8.67 12.23
CA ALA A 98 -23.94 9.72 11.37
C ALA A 98 -25.26 9.26 10.73
N ALA A 99 -25.31 8.04 10.18
CA ALA A 99 -26.53 7.48 9.60
C ALA A 99 -27.66 7.41 10.63
N LYS A 100 -27.38 6.97 11.87
CA LYS A 100 -28.36 6.94 12.97
C LYS A 100 -28.91 8.33 13.32
N ARG A 101 -28.06 9.37 13.27
CA ARG A 101 -28.50 10.76 13.47
C ARG A 101 -29.44 11.22 12.36
N LEU A 102 -29.17 10.85 11.10
CA LEU A 102 -30.04 11.15 9.97
C LEU A 102 -31.40 10.43 10.08
N GLU A 103 -31.41 9.16 10.51
CA GLU A 103 -32.66 8.43 10.80
C GLU A 103 -33.49 9.12 11.90
N THR A 104 -32.82 9.53 12.98
CA THR A 104 -33.47 10.26 14.07
C THR A 104 -34.07 11.58 13.58
N LEU A 105 -33.38 12.29 12.68
CA LEU A 105 -33.88 13.52 12.07
C LEU A 105 -35.08 13.26 11.16
N ALA A 106 -35.05 12.19 10.36
CA ALA A 106 -36.18 11.77 9.52
C ALA A 106 -37.44 11.51 10.37
N LEU A 107 -37.31 10.79 11.49
CA LEU A 107 -38.43 10.54 12.43
C LEU A 107 -38.99 11.83 13.04
N ARG A 108 -38.13 12.80 13.37
CA ARG A 108 -38.56 14.11 13.87
C ARG A 108 -39.32 14.90 12.80
N ILE A 109 -38.86 14.83 11.54
CA ILE A 109 -39.51 15.46 10.40
C ILE A 109 -40.88 14.81 10.14
N GLU A 110 -41.00 13.48 10.21
CA GLU A 110 -42.29 12.78 10.13
C GLU A 110 -43.28 13.29 11.16
N SER A 111 -42.84 13.40 12.43
CA SER A 111 -43.68 13.95 13.49
C SER A 111 -44.12 15.38 13.20
N ARG A 112 -43.24 16.20 12.58
CA ARG A 112 -43.57 17.58 12.21
C ARG A 112 -44.57 17.63 11.05
N ILE A 113 -44.39 16.81 10.02
CA ILE A 113 -45.32 16.66 8.90
C ILE A 113 -46.71 16.27 9.41
N ALA A 114 -46.80 15.28 10.30
CA ALA A 114 -48.06 14.84 10.90
C ALA A 114 -48.77 15.98 11.64
N LYS A 115 -48.04 16.80 12.42
CA LYS A 115 -48.60 17.98 13.10
C LYS A 115 -49.11 19.04 12.11
N LEU A 116 -48.42 19.25 10.99
CA LEU A 116 -48.82 20.20 9.95
C LEU A 116 -50.06 19.72 9.18
N LYS A 117 -50.21 18.41 8.95
CA LYS A 117 -51.44 17.83 8.40
C LYS A 117 -52.66 18.12 9.28
N ILE A 118 -52.52 17.93 10.61
CA ILE A 118 -53.59 18.25 11.57
C ILE A 118 -53.96 19.74 11.51
N ALA A 119 -52.98 20.61 11.27
CA ALA A 119 -53.18 22.04 11.08
C ALA A 119 -53.74 22.43 9.69
N ASN A 120 -54.11 21.45 8.85
CA ASN A 120 -54.60 21.65 7.47
C ASN A 120 -53.63 22.41 6.55
N ILE A 121 -52.32 22.25 6.77
CA ILE A 121 -51.26 22.77 5.88
C ILE A 121 -50.94 21.69 4.86
N ASP A 122 -50.78 22.07 3.59
CA ASP A 122 -50.32 21.15 2.55
C ASP A 122 -48.86 20.75 2.78
N VAL A 123 -48.64 19.44 2.78
CA VAL A 123 -47.34 18.80 3.02
C VAL A 123 -47.03 17.74 1.95
N SER A 124 -47.80 17.66 0.87
CA SER A 124 -47.65 16.62 -0.15
C SER A 124 -46.22 16.56 -0.71
N GLU A 125 -45.61 17.71 -1.00
CA GLU A 125 -44.22 17.78 -1.46
C GLU A 125 -43.22 17.28 -0.41
N ALA A 126 -43.42 17.66 0.86
CA ALA A 126 -42.53 17.27 1.95
C ALA A 126 -42.57 15.75 2.21
N GLU A 127 -43.71 15.09 2.00
CA GLU A 127 -43.82 13.63 2.12
C GLU A 127 -43.05 12.90 1.01
N GLU A 128 -43.15 13.39 -0.22
CA GLU A 128 -42.40 12.83 -1.35
C GLU A 128 -40.89 12.99 -1.16
N LEU A 129 -40.44 14.20 -0.76
CA LEU A 129 -39.03 14.47 -0.47
C LEU A 129 -38.52 13.63 0.69
N LEU A 130 -39.34 13.40 1.72
CA LEU A 130 -38.96 12.58 2.86
C LEU A 130 -38.77 11.11 2.46
N ALA A 131 -39.62 10.57 1.58
CA ALA A 131 -39.42 9.24 1.03
C ALA A 131 -38.08 9.13 0.29
N LYS A 132 -37.73 10.12 -0.54
CA LYS A 132 -36.42 10.18 -1.23
C LYS A 132 -35.26 10.25 -0.24
N ALA A 133 -35.39 11.06 0.82
CA ALA A 133 -34.38 11.18 1.85
C ALA A 133 -34.15 9.85 2.60
N LYS A 134 -35.23 9.12 2.94
CA LYS A 134 -35.13 7.78 3.54
C LYS A 134 -34.41 6.78 2.65
N THR A 135 -34.69 6.78 1.34
CA THR A 135 -33.97 5.95 0.38
C THR A 135 -32.48 6.28 0.37
N LYS A 136 -32.10 7.56 0.34
CA LYS A 136 -30.69 7.98 0.39
C LYS A 136 -30.00 7.58 1.70
N ILE A 137 -30.69 7.66 2.84
CA ILE A 137 -30.18 7.14 4.12
C ILE A 137 -29.91 5.63 4.03
N ALA A 138 -30.85 4.86 3.46
CA ALA A 138 -30.68 3.42 3.28
C ALA A 138 -29.49 3.09 2.36
N THR A 139 -29.34 3.81 1.25
CA THR A 139 -28.19 3.68 0.34
C THR A 139 -26.87 3.96 1.07
N ALA A 140 -26.80 5.07 1.83
CA ALA A 140 -25.62 5.39 2.63
C ALA A 140 -25.27 4.27 3.63
N LYS A 141 -26.26 3.71 4.32
CA LYS A 141 -26.05 2.56 5.22
C LYS A 141 -25.51 1.34 4.50
N ALA A 142 -26.03 1.04 3.30
CA ALA A 142 -25.54 -0.07 2.50
C ALA A 142 -24.06 0.15 2.10
N SER A 143 -23.67 1.35 1.66
CA SER A 143 -22.27 1.63 1.35
C SER A 143 -21.35 1.60 2.57
N ILE A 144 -21.83 2.04 3.74
CA ILE A 144 -21.07 1.92 5.00
C ILE A 144 -20.83 0.44 5.34
N ALA A 145 -21.83 -0.43 5.16
CA ALA A 145 -21.68 -1.86 5.39
C ALA A 145 -20.67 -2.53 4.45
N LEU A 146 -20.46 -1.98 3.25
CA LEU A 146 -19.46 -2.45 2.30
C LEU A 146 -18.03 -2.01 2.65
N ILE A 147 -17.83 -1.03 3.54
CA ILE A 147 -16.48 -0.59 3.95
C ILE A 147 -15.77 -1.77 4.63
N GLY A 148 -14.62 -2.15 4.09
CA GLY A 148 -13.83 -3.25 4.63
C GLY A 148 -14.36 -4.64 4.27
N ALA A 149 -15.48 -4.73 3.54
CA ALA A 149 -15.88 -5.96 2.87
C ALA A 149 -14.88 -6.21 1.73
N SER A 150 -13.82 -6.94 2.05
CA SER A 150 -12.84 -7.39 1.07
C SER A 150 -13.50 -8.45 0.23
N GLU A 151 -13.86 -8.14 -1.02
CA GLU A 151 -14.14 -9.18 -2.00
C GLU A 151 -12.85 -10.01 -2.14
N THR A 152 -12.87 -11.21 -1.58
CA THR A 152 -11.81 -12.23 -1.61
C THR A 152 -11.56 -12.80 -3.01
N LYS A 153 -11.90 -12.06 -4.07
CA LYS A 153 -11.88 -12.50 -5.46
C LYS A 153 -11.07 -11.55 -6.33
N ASP A 154 -9.76 -11.52 -6.12
CA ASP A 154 -8.78 -11.18 -7.15
C ASP A 154 -7.53 -12.01 -6.89
N SER A 155 -7.70 -13.33 -6.84
CA SER A 155 -6.60 -14.31 -6.75
C SER A 155 -5.96 -14.59 -8.12
N THR A 156 -6.20 -13.73 -9.11
CA THR A 156 -5.81 -13.96 -10.52
C THR A 156 -4.48 -13.33 -10.92
N ASP A 157 -3.79 -12.63 -10.02
CA ASP A 157 -2.46 -12.07 -10.30
C ASP A 157 -1.38 -12.90 -9.60
N THR A 158 -1.06 -14.05 -10.20
CA THR A 158 -0.05 -15.04 -9.77
C THR A 158 1.40 -14.50 -9.81
N ALA A 159 1.61 -13.18 -9.85
CA ALA A 159 2.93 -12.55 -9.87
C ALA A 159 3.01 -11.18 -9.15
N SER A 160 1.97 -10.74 -8.43
CA SER A 160 2.01 -9.43 -7.79
C SER A 160 2.65 -9.52 -6.40
N SER A 161 3.78 -8.84 -6.22
CA SER A 161 4.43 -8.69 -4.92
C SER A 161 3.42 -8.31 -3.83
N THR A 162 3.63 -8.74 -2.58
CA THR A 162 2.78 -8.41 -1.41
C THR A 162 2.41 -6.92 -1.34
N ALA A 163 3.31 -6.03 -1.79
CA ALA A 163 3.07 -4.59 -1.86
C ALA A 163 1.93 -4.17 -2.80
N ASN A 164 1.72 -4.84 -3.93
CA ASN A 164 0.65 -4.53 -4.88
C ASN A 164 -0.72 -4.97 -4.38
N ILE A 165 -0.79 -6.14 -3.73
CA ILE A 165 -2.01 -6.66 -3.11
C ILE A 165 -2.50 -5.68 -2.04
N LEU A 166 -1.60 -5.23 -1.15
CA LEU A 166 -1.92 -4.23 -0.14
C LEU A 166 -2.34 -2.88 -0.74
N LYS A 167 -1.63 -2.41 -1.77
CA LYS A 167 -1.98 -1.14 -2.43
C LYS A 167 -3.38 -1.20 -3.05
N ASN A 168 -3.74 -2.32 -3.66
CA ASN A 168 -5.06 -2.51 -4.27
C ASN A 168 -6.16 -2.60 -3.20
N SER A 169 -5.97 -3.40 -2.14
CA SER A 169 -6.95 -3.48 -1.05
C SER A 169 -7.18 -2.14 -0.37
N PHE A 170 -6.13 -1.38 -0.06
CA PHE A 170 -6.26 -0.03 0.50
C PHE A 170 -6.92 0.96 -0.47
N GLY A 171 -6.64 0.83 -1.77
CA GLY A 171 -7.30 1.60 -2.81
C GLY A 171 -8.82 1.35 -2.83
N LYS A 172 -9.23 0.08 -2.81
CA LYS A 172 -10.65 -0.32 -2.75
C LYS A 172 -11.32 0.24 -1.48
N THR A 173 -10.71 0.05 -0.31
CA THR A 173 -11.23 0.60 0.96
C THR A 173 -11.40 2.12 0.91
N LYS A 174 -10.42 2.84 0.34
CA LYS A 174 -10.50 4.31 0.17
C LYS A 174 -11.68 4.73 -0.71
N THR A 175 -11.92 4.02 -1.80
CA THR A 175 -13.07 4.27 -2.69
C THR A 175 -14.39 4.03 -1.97
N GLN A 176 -14.51 2.92 -1.24
CA GLN A 176 -15.71 2.60 -0.43
C GLN A 176 -15.98 3.70 0.61
N ILE A 177 -14.94 4.13 1.32
CA ILE A 177 -15.02 5.22 2.30
C ILE A 177 -15.51 6.52 1.65
N THR A 178 -14.96 6.87 0.48
CA THR A 178 -15.33 8.11 -0.23
C THR A 178 -16.77 8.06 -0.69
N LYS A 179 -17.20 6.93 -1.24
CA LYS A 179 -18.59 6.71 -1.65
C LYS A 179 -19.56 6.83 -0.48
N ALA A 180 -19.29 6.14 0.64
CA ALA A 180 -20.12 6.22 1.83
C ALA A 180 -20.24 7.66 2.37
N LYS A 181 -19.15 8.43 2.32
CA LYS A 181 -19.14 9.85 2.70
C LYS A 181 -20.04 10.70 1.80
N GLU A 182 -19.98 10.49 0.50
CA GLU A 182 -20.81 11.21 -0.48
C GLU A 182 -22.29 10.88 -0.28
N GLU A 183 -22.63 9.61 -0.10
CA GLU A 183 -24.01 9.19 0.12
C GLU A 183 -24.58 9.70 1.45
N LEU A 184 -23.75 9.79 2.51
CA LEU A 184 -24.15 10.46 3.75
C LEU A 184 -24.44 11.95 3.56
N LYS A 185 -23.65 12.64 2.73
CA LYS A 185 -23.89 14.05 2.40
C LYS A 185 -25.17 14.22 1.59
N ASP A 186 -25.40 13.35 0.63
CA ASP A 186 -26.61 13.32 -0.17
C ASP A 186 -27.86 13.09 0.68
N ALA A 187 -27.80 12.13 1.60
CA ALA A 187 -28.88 11.87 2.55
C ALA A 187 -29.17 13.08 3.44
N HIS A 188 -28.12 13.74 3.93
CA HIS A 188 -28.26 14.99 4.68
C HIS A 188 -28.89 16.11 3.84
N ALA A 189 -28.40 16.33 2.62
CA ALA A 189 -28.94 17.33 1.70
C ALA A 189 -30.43 17.10 1.42
N ALA A 190 -30.82 15.84 1.16
CA ALA A 190 -32.23 15.51 0.96
C ALA A 190 -33.10 15.81 2.19
N LEU A 191 -32.61 15.60 3.41
CA LEU A 191 -33.35 16.00 4.62
C LEU A 191 -33.45 17.53 4.76
N VAL A 192 -32.43 18.27 4.34
CA VAL A 192 -32.48 19.74 4.28
C VAL A 192 -33.54 20.21 3.29
N ASP A 193 -33.67 19.55 2.14
CA ASP A 193 -34.69 19.85 1.15
C ASP A 193 -36.10 19.66 1.72
N VAL A 194 -36.33 18.56 2.48
CA VAL A 194 -37.60 18.36 3.20
C VAL A 194 -37.88 19.48 4.20
N ILE A 195 -36.86 19.90 4.97
CA ILE A 195 -37.05 20.98 5.94
C ILE A 195 -37.34 22.30 5.20
N SER A 196 -36.72 22.52 4.05
CA SER A 196 -36.93 23.72 3.25
C SER A 196 -38.36 23.82 2.72
N SER A 197 -38.94 22.70 2.26
CA SER A 197 -40.32 22.64 1.81
C SER A 197 -41.34 22.74 2.95
N LEU A 198 -40.93 22.60 4.22
CA LEU A 198 -41.81 22.73 5.39
C LEU A 198 -41.82 24.13 6.02
N LYS A 199 -41.09 25.11 5.46
CA LYS A 199 -40.95 26.43 6.09
C LYS A 199 -42.30 27.18 6.14
N PRO A 200 -42.80 27.54 7.34
CA PRO A 200 -44.06 28.25 7.48
C PRO A 200 -43.94 29.65 6.89
N GLY A 201 -44.73 29.92 5.85
CA GLY A 201 -44.71 31.18 5.08
C GLY A 201 -44.80 30.95 3.58
N GLN A 202 -44.29 29.82 3.07
CA GLN A 202 -44.38 29.45 1.65
C GLN A 202 -45.58 28.52 1.35
N ASN A 203 -46.05 27.75 2.34
CA ASN A 203 -47.13 26.76 2.17
C ASN A 203 -48.46 27.18 2.81
N LYS A 204 -48.66 28.46 3.12
CA LYS A 204 -49.95 28.92 3.63
C LYS A 204 -50.93 28.90 2.45
N LEU A 205 -51.65 27.79 2.30
CA LEU A 205 -52.73 27.61 1.33
C LEU A 205 -53.61 28.87 1.29
N GLU A 206 -53.91 29.30 0.06
CA GLU A 206 -54.84 30.36 -0.36
C GLU A 206 -56.30 30.09 0.07
N LYS A 207 -56.55 29.74 1.34
CA LYS A 207 -57.90 29.53 1.87
C LYS A 207 -58.69 30.83 2.11
N GLU A 208 -58.19 31.99 1.66
CA GLU A 208 -58.91 33.27 1.76
C GLU A 208 -59.56 33.73 0.44
N ASN A 209 -59.27 33.10 -0.71
CA ASN A 209 -59.81 33.54 -2.00
C ASN A 209 -60.97 32.71 -2.58
N GLN A 210 -61.34 31.57 -1.97
CA GLN A 210 -62.49 30.77 -2.42
C GLN A 210 -63.78 31.03 -1.63
N THR A 211 -63.73 31.68 -0.46
CA THR A 211 -64.93 31.97 0.35
C THR A 211 -65.56 33.33 0.01
N ARG A 212 -64.91 34.18 -0.82
CA ARG A 212 -65.42 35.52 -1.16
C ARG A 212 -66.15 35.65 -2.49
N THR A 213 -66.17 34.62 -3.34
CA THR A 213 -66.70 34.75 -4.72
C THR A 213 -68.00 33.94 -4.98
N SER A 214 -68.70 33.50 -3.92
CA SER A 214 -69.93 32.69 -4.07
C SER A 214 -71.19 33.29 -3.43
N THR A 215 -71.17 34.53 -2.92
CA THR A 215 -72.34 35.12 -2.21
C THR A 215 -72.77 36.50 -2.74
N THR A 216 -72.77 36.71 -4.05
CA THR A 216 -73.53 37.84 -4.63
C THR A 216 -74.08 37.41 -5.98
N THR A 217 -75.39 37.63 -6.22
CA THR A 217 -76.25 37.12 -7.31
C THR A 217 -76.92 35.79 -6.89
N THR A 218 -78.19 35.68 -6.50
CA THR A 218 -79.40 36.46 -6.84
C THR A 218 -80.53 36.09 -5.86
N THR A 219 -81.20 37.06 -5.24
CA THR A 219 -82.56 36.90 -4.69
C THR A 219 -83.37 38.17 -4.98
N THR A 220 -84.21 38.07 -6.01
CA THR A 220 -85.62 38.49 -6.10
C THR A 220 -86.03 39.87 -5.57
N THR A 221 -86.60 40.70 -6.44
CA THR A 221 -87.73 41.57 -6.07
C THR A 221 -88.71 41.64 -7.24
N ASN A 222 -89.88 41.04 -7.01
CA ASN A 222 -91.11 41.30 -7.74
C ASN A 222 -91.57 42.74 -7.44
N GLU A 223 -91.94 43.48 -8.47
CA GLU A 223 -93.20 44.26 -8.57
C GLU A 223 -93.41 44.69 -10.02
#